data_AF-A0A3S9M7A9-F1
#
_entry.id   AF-A0A3S9M7A9-F1
#
_cell.length_a   1.000
_cell.length_b   1.000
_cell.length_c   1.000
_cell.angle_alpha   90.00
_cell.angle_beta   90.00
_cell.angle_gamma   90.00
#
_symmetry.space_group_name_H-M   'P 1'
#
loop_
_entity.id
_entity.type
_entity.pdbx_description
1 polymer ?
#
loop_
_entity_poly.entity_id
_entity_poly.type
_entity_poly.pdbx_seq_one_letter_code
_entity_poly.pdbx_strand_id
1 'polypeptide(L)'
;MRAAGPGEEFGLPNQGRIRYVPPKGYNPANPLPRGRNGGYVDRFGNEWTVGPSRTEGHPFEWDVQLSRQGREKIGWLSRDNRHVNVDPFGEVTHR
;
A
#
# COMPACT_ATOMS: atom_id res chain seq x y z
N MET A 1 -11.30 2.34 18.89
CA MET A 1 -10.78 1.62 17.70
C MET A 1 -11.19 2.38 16.45
N ARG A 2 -10.24 2.69 15.57
CA ARG A 2 -10.34 2.93 14.11
C ARG A 2 -9.34 3.99 13.68
N ALA A 3 -8.22 3.55 13.11
CA ALA A 3 -7.54 4.31 12.09
C ALA A 3 -7.44 3.37 10.89
N ALA A 4 -8.46 3.40 10.04
CA ALA A 4 -8.49 2.71 8.75
C ALA A 4 -8.41 3.78 7.68
N GLY A 5 -7.18 4.13 7.30
CA GLY A 5 -6.84 4.79 6.04
C GLY A 5 -7.64 6.04 5.64
N PRO A 6 -7.42 6.52 4.42
CA PRO A 6 -8.19 7.60 3.81
C PRO A 6 -9.64 7.13 3.55
N GLY A 7 -10.51 7.35 4.54
CA GLY A 7 -11.94 7.06 4.48
C GLY A 7 -12.30 5.57 4.48
N GLU A 8 -13.46 5.22 5.05
CA GLU A 8 -14.04 3.87 4.90
C GLU A 8 -14.31 3.53 3.42
N GLU A 9 -14.43 4.54 2.55
CA GLU A 9 -14.78 4.40 1.13
C GLU A 9 -13.64 3.83 0.26
N PHE A 10 -12.38 4.21 0.50
CA PHE A 10 -11.26 3.85 -0.38
C PHE A 10 -10.34 2.77 0.20
N GLY A 11 -10.10 2.77 1.51
CA GLY A 11 -9.41 1.69 2.21
C GLY A 11 -8.05 1.26 1.61
N LEU A 12 -7.63 0.04 1.95
CA LEU A 12 -6.48 -0.63 1.34
C LEU A 12 -6.97 -1.48 0.15
N PRO A 13 -6.32 -1.45 -1.03
CA PRO A 13 -6.82 -2.15 -2.21
C PRO A 13 -6.81 -3.66 -2.00
N ASN A 14 -7.97 -4.28 -2.17
CA ASN A 14 -8.15 -5.73 -2.13
C ASN A 14 -8.34 -6.35 -3.53
N GLN A 15 -8.36 -5.51 -4.56
CA GLN A 15 -8.49 -5.84 -5.99
C GLN A 15 -7.40 -5.11 -6.80
N GLY A 16 -7.41 -5.28 -8.12
CA GLY A 16 -6.43 -4.68 -9.03
C GLY A 16 -5.12 -5.45 -9.12
N ARG A 17 -4.18 -4.88 -9.88
CA ARG A 17 -2.86 -5.48 -10.14
C ARG A 17 -2.01 -5.63 -8.87
N ILE A 18 -2.04 -4.63 -7.98
CA ILE A 18 -1.30 -4.59 -6.73
C ILE A 18 -2.27 -4.45 -5.56
N ARG A 19 -2.24 -5.44 -4.67
CA ARG A 19 -3.16 -5.55 -3.54
C ARG A 19 -2.43 -5.47 -2.22
N TYR A 20 -3.07 -4.90 -1.21
CA TYR A 20 -2.65 -5.08 0.16
C TYR A 20 -2.98 -6.51 0.61
N VAL A 21 -1.98 -7.21 1.13
CA VAL A 21 -2.15 -8.55 1.69
C VAL A 21 -1.74 -8.50 3.15
N PRO A 22 -2.64 -8.73 4.12
CA PRO A 22 -2.27 -8.74 5.53
C PRO A 22 -1.19 -9.80 5.84
N PRO A 23 -0.35 -9.58 6.87
CA PRO A 23 0.65 -10.56 7.29
C PRO A 23 0.05 -11.94 7.59
N LYS A 24 0.86 -12.99 7.43
CA LYS A 24 0.44 -14.36 7.73
C LYS A 24 -0.04 -14.44 9.19
N GLY A 25 -1.22 -15.04 9.40
CA GLY A 25 -1.80 -15.19 10.73
C GLY A 25 -2.42 -13.91 11.31
N TYR A 26 -2.61 -12.85 10.51
CA TYR A 26 -3.32 -11.65 10.95
C TYR A 26 -4.72 -11.99 11.46
N ASN A 27 -5.03 -11.54 12.68
CA ASN A 27 -6.35 -11.61 13.28
C ASN A 27 -7.07 -10.27 13.04
N PRO A 28 -8.23 -10.24 12.35
CA PRO A 28 -9.00 -9.02 12.13
C PRO A 28 -9.48 -8.28 13.40
N ALA A 29 -9.44 -8.94 14.56
CA ALA A 29 -9.72 -8.30 15.85
C ALA A 29 -8.58 -7.38 16.32
N ASN A 30 -7.38 -7.52 15.74
CA ASN A 30 -6.22 -6.68 16.05
C ASN A 30 -6.06 -5.58 15.00
N PRO A 31 -5.52 -4.40 15.35
CA PRO A 31 -5.11 -3.41 14.36
C PRO A 31 -4.09 -3.98 13.37
N LEU A 32 -4.15 -3.55 12.11
CA LEU A 32 -3.10 -3.84 11.13
C LEU A 32 -1.76 -3.30 11.63
N PRO A 33 -0.65 -4.05 11.45
CA PRO A 33 0.67 -3.61 11.88
C PRO A 33 1.09 -2.36 11.11
N ARG A 34 1.78 -1.47 11.83
CA ARG A 34 2.31 -0.22 11.30
C ARG A 34 3.83 -0.28 11.17
N GLY A 35 4.36 0.33 10.12
CA GLY A 35 5.79 0.48 9.92
C GLY A 35 6.33 1.76 10.57
N ARG A 36 7.61 2.04 10.36
CA ARG A 36 8.30 3.19 10.95
C ARG A 36 7.79 4.53 10.43
N ASN A 37 7.20 4.56 9.24
CA ASN A 37 6.61 5.74 8.63
C ASN A 37 5.11 5.86 8.97
N GLY A 38 4.60 5.02 9.88
CA GLY A 38 3.20 4.99 10.26
C GLY A 38 2.27 4.38 9.21
N GLY A 39 2.81 3.82 8.12
CA GLY A 39 2.05 3.14 7.06
C GLY A 39 1.68 1.70 7.44
N TYR A 40 0.79 1.06 6.67
CA TYR A 40 0.38 -0.33 6.92
C TYR A 40 1.40 -1.32 6.36
N VAL A 41 1.78 -2.32 7.15
CA VAL A 41 2.76 -3.32 6.72
C VAL A 41 2.05 -4.53 6.11
N ASP A 42 2.42 -4.89 4.89
CA ASP A 42 1.86 -6.05 4.20
C ASP A 42 2.64 -7.35 4.50
N ARG A 43 2.16 -8.46 3.95
CA ARG A 43 2.75 -9.80 4.07
C ARG A 43 4.19 -9.90 3.57
N PHE A 44 4.60 -9.03 2.66
CA PHE A 44 5.94 -8.99 2.08
C PHE A 44 6.83 -7.97 2.79
N GLY A 45 6.32 -7.32 3.84
CA GLY A 45 7.02 -6.31 4.61
C GLY A 45 7.08 -4.94 3.93
N ASN A 46 6.31 -4.71 2.86
CA ASN A 46 6.20 -3.36 2.29
C ASN A 46 5.36 -2.50 3.21
N GLU A 47 5.66 -1.20 3.25
CA GLU A 47 4.92 -0.24 4.05
C GLU A 47 4.08 0.66 3.14
N TRP A 48 2.77 0.63 3.33
CA TRP A 48 1.79 1.39 2.57
C TRP A 48 1.51 2.71 3.27
N THR A 49 2.07 3.81 2.76
CA THR A 49 1.86 5.17 3.27
C THR A 49 0.91 5.95 2.37
N VAL A 50 0.12 6.87 2.95
CA VAL A 50 -0.71 7.77 2.15
C VAL A 50 0.21 8.81 1.51
N GLY A 51 0.22 8.87 0.18
CA GLY A 51 0.90 9.87 -0.62
C GLY A 51 -0.07 10.85 -1.27
N PRO A 52 0.44 11.94 -1.87
CA PRO A 52 -0.38 12.87 -2.64
C PRO A 52 -0.98 12.16 -3.86
N SER A 53 -2.23 12.50 -4.21
CA SER A 53 -2.78 12.04 -5.50
C SER A 53 -2.16 12.80 -6.67
N ARG A 54 -1.81 12.07 -7.72
CA ARG A 54 -1.46 12.62 -9.04
C ARG A 54 -2.42 12.14 -10.13
N THR A 55 -3.44 11.37 -9.72
CA THR A 55 -4.42 10.74 -10.59
C THR A 55 -5.76 11.45 -10.44
N GLU A 56 -6.29 11.99 -11.54
CA GLU A 56 -7.58 12.68 -11.54
C GLU A 56 -8.71 11.75 -11.06
N GLY A 57 -9.57 12.26 -10.18
CA GLY A 57 -10.66 11.49 -9.58
C GLY A 57 -10.25 10.62 -8.39
N HIS A 58 -8.96 10.50 -8.06
CA HIS A 58 -8.50 9.75 -6.89
C HIS A 58 -8.06 10.72 -5.78
N PRO A 59 -8.52 10.56 -4.52
CA PRO A 59 -8.20 11.51 -3.45
C PRO A 59 -6.76 11.40 -2.92
N PHE A 60 -6.11 10.24 -3.12
CA PHE A 60 -4.73 9.97 -2.71
C PHE A 60 -4.17 8.82 -3.55
N GLU A 61 -2.87 8.56 -3.40
CA GLU A 61 -2.23 7.32 -3.84
C GLU A 61 -1.55 6.65 -2.64
N TRP A 62 -1.56 5.33 -2.59
CA TRP A 62 -0.68 4.57 -1.72
C TRP A 62 0.74 4.65 -2.24
N ASP A 63 1.62 5.30 -1.50
CA ASP A 63 3.06 5.24 -1.73
C ASP A 63 3.61 4.00 -1.00
N VAL A 64 3.78 2.91 -1.75
CA VAL A 64 4.19 1.60 -1.24
C VAL A 64 5.71 1.53 -1.16
N GLN A 65 6.25 1.72 0.04
CA GLN A 65 7.69 1.61 0.32
C GLN A 65 8.12 0.14 0.27
N LEU A 66 9.01 -0.20 -0.67
CA LEU A 66 9.40 -1.58 -0.94
C LEU A 66 10.38 -2.13 0.09
N SER A 67 10.03 -3.29 0.64
CA SER A 67 10.95 -4.13 1.40
C SER A 67 11.99 -4.78 0.47
N ARG A 68 12.96 -5.50 1.04
CA ARG A 68 13.87 -6.34 0.22
C ARG A 68 13.09 -7.32 -0.66
N GLN A 69 12.11 -8.01 -0.08
CA GLN A 69 11.25 -8.95 -0.81
C GLN A 69 10.32 -8.23 -1.80
N GLY A 70 9.84 -7.03 -1.46
CA GLY A 70 9.06 -6.18 -2.36
C GLY A 70 9.83 -5.84 -3.63
N ARG A 71 11.10 -5.42 -3.50
CA ARG A 71 11.97 -5.14 -4.64
C ARG A 71 12.18 -6.36 -5.53
N GLU A 72 12.39 -7.53 -4.94
CA GLU A 72 12.55 -8.79 -5.69
C GLU A 72 11.29 -9.19 -6.47
N LYS A 73 10.09 -8.84 -5.99
CA LYS A 73 8.81 -9.24 -6.60
C LYS A 73 8.21 -8.22 -7.56
N ILE A 74 8.22 -6.95 -7.16
CA ILE A 74 7.54 -5.85 -7.85
C ILE A 74 8.46 -4.66 -8.08
N GLY A 75 9.76 -4.76 -7.79
CA GLY A 75 10.72 -3.66 -8.02
C GLY A 75 10.81 -3.24 -9.48
N TRP A 76 10.50 -4.11 -10.43
CA TRP A 76 10.40 -3.79 -11.85
C TRP A 76 9.25 -2.83 -12.19
N LEU A 77 8.26 -2.70 -11.29
CA LEU A 77 7.22 -1.68 -11.38
C LEU A 77 7.68 -0.35 -10.81
N SER A 78 8.80 -0.28 -10.08
CA SER A 78 9.31 0.95 -9.49
C SER A 78 10.24 1.68 -10.45
N ARG A 79 10.15 3.01 -10.49
CA ARG A 79 11.09 3.85 -11.25
C ARG A 79 12.49 3.92 -10.61
N ASP A 80 12.58 3.75 -9.30
CA ASP A 80 13.82 3.94 -8.54
C ASP A 80 14.17 2.72 -7.67
N ASN A 81 13.42 1.63 -7.81
CA ASN A 81 13.52 0.41 -7.02
C ASN A 81 13.31 0.61 -5.51
N ARG A 82 12.70 1.71 -5.06
CA ARG A 82 12.44 1.99 -3.64
C ARG A 82 10.96 2.00 -3.29
N HIS A 83 10.12 2.51 -4.18
CA HIS A 83 8.69 2.62 -3.93
C HIS A 83 7.85 2.44 -5.21
N VAL A 84 6.58 2.12 -5.04
CA VAL A 84 5.58 2.05 -6.13
C VAL A 84 4.36 2.82 -5.68
N ASN A 85 3.88 3.76 -6.50
CA ASN A 85 2.61 4.41 -6.25
C ASN A 85 1.46 3.56 -6.81
N VAL A 86 0.46 3.33 -5.96
CA VAL A 86 -0.71 2.51 -6.26
C VAL A 86 -1.96 3.31 -5.93
N ASP A 87 -2.93 3.36 -6.82
CA ASP A 87 -4.20 4.00 -6.50
C ASP A 87 -5.05 3.16 -5.51
N PRO A 88 -6.19 3.69 -5.03
CA PRO A 88 -7.07 2.93 -4.13
C PRO A 88 -7.66 1.64 -4.73
N PHE A 89 -7.60 1.48 -6.06
CA PHE A 89 -8.14 0.32 -6.79
C PHE A 89 -7.08 -0.73 -7.12
N GLY A 90 -5.82 -0.48 -6.78
CA GLY A 90 -4.71 -1.41 -6.96
C GLY A 90 -3.94 -1.24 -8.26
N GLU A 91 -4.13 -0.14 -8.99
CA GLU A 91 -3.39 0.14 -10.22
C GLU A 91 -2.16 1.01 -9.98
N VAL A 92 -1.10 0.77 -10.73
CA VAL A 92 0.15 1.53 -10.64
C VAL A 92 -0.02 2.87 -11.34
N THR A 93 0.24 3.98 -10.66
CA THR A 93 -0.13 5.32 -11.14
C THR A 93 0.98 6.12 -11.78
N HIS A 94 2.24 5.77 -11.54
CA HIS A 94 3.35 6.48 -12.14
C HIS A 94 3.63 5.95 -13.56
N ARG A 95 3.85 6.89 -14.50
CA ARG A 95 4.06 6.61 -15.93
C ARG A 95 5.45 6.08 -16.29
#